data_AF-A0A8T1GQ53-F1
#
_entry.id   AF-A0A8T1GQ53-F1
#
_cell.length_a   1.000
_cell.length_b   1.000
_cell.length_c   1.000
_cell.angle_alpha   90.00
_cell.angle_beta   90.00
_cell.angle_gamma   90.00
#
_symmetry.space_group_name_H-M   'P 1'
#
loop_
_entity.id
_entity.type
_entity.pdbx_description
1 polymer ?
#
loop_
_entity_poly.entity_id
_entity_poly.type
_entity_poly.pdbx_seq_one_letter_code
_entity_poly.pdbx_strand_id
1 'polypeptide(L)'
;TSAAWRPSTAELACSVDARHCSSESIMFSMVATTAARASATCRCVSADGSVDGSYTSLTDALASLPSDSSTQVIFMYAGTYNEQVPSISRSGPVMIIGYTESAPGKTYTANQVIITQAKGLSVSPPPVGHSNAETATIATGGTGKIAMYNIDIINSENLDGATANYVTLAASIYGNKIGFYGCSMIGWQDTLLTG
;
A
#
# COMPACT_ATOMS: atom_id res chain seq x y z
N THR A 1 19.02 -7.00 14.46
CA THR A 1 18.78 -5.92 13.49
C THR A 1 18.24 -6.53 12.20
N SER A 2 16.93 -6.75 12.11
CA SER A 2 16.32 -7.25 10.87
C SER A 2 16.15 -6.07 9.91
N ALA A 3 16.95 -6.02 8.85
CA ALA A 3 16.77 -5.04 7.79
C ALA A 3 15.37 -5.21 7.15
N ALA A 4 14.71 -4.10 6.84
CA ALA A 4 13.50 -4.10 6.03
C ALA A 4 13.74 -4.87 4.73
N TRP A 5 12.75 -5.65 4.28
CA TRP A 5 12.90 -6.41 3.03
C TRP A 5 12.95 -5.43 1.86
N ARG A 6 14.06 -5.46 1.13
CA ARG A 6 14.18 -4.77 -0.14
C ARG A 6 14.03 -5.81 -1.25
N PRO A 7 12.99 -5.72 -2.09
CA PRO A 7 12.92 -6.52 -3.29
C PRO A 7 14.11 -6.24 -4.21
N SER A 8 14.44 -7.23 -5.03
CA SER A 8 15.44 -7.10 -6.08
C SER A 8 14.95 -6.15 -7.19
N THR A 9 15.88 -5.55 -7.94
CA THR A 9 15.58 -4.69 -9.09
C THR A 9 14.72 -5.38 -10.15
N ALA A 10 14.76 -6.72 -10.21
CA ALA A 10 13.92 -7.56 -11.06
C ALA A 10 12.43 -7.59 -10.66
N GLU A 11 12.12 -7.50 -9.36
CA GLU A 11 10.74 -7.51 -8.85
C GLU A 11 10.06 -6.13 -9.01
N LEU A 12 10.85 -5.06 -9.10
CA LEU A 12 10.39 -3.72 -9.45
C LEU A 12 9.99 -3.57 -10.93
N ALA A 13 10.30 -4.56 -11.79
CA ALA A 13 9.98 -4.52 -13.22
C ALA A 13 8.47 -4.55 -13.53
N CYS A 14 7.62 -4.99 -12.59
CA CYS A 14 6.16 -4.87 -12.69
C CYS A 14 5.71 -3.41 -12.84
N SER A 15 6.39 -2.48 -12.15
CA SER A 15 6.07 -1.05 -12.13
C SER A 15 6.33 -0.34 -13.46
N VAL A 16 7.27 -0.86 -14.25
CA VAL A 16 7.66 -0.26 -15.55
C VAL A 16 6.91 -0.88 -16.71
N ASP A 17 6.09 -1.89 -16.45
CA ASP A 17 5.44 -2.67 -17.49
C ASP A 17 3.92 -2.79 -17.26
N ALA A 18 3.23 -1.65 -17.36
CA ALA A 18 1.77 -1.57 -17.51
C ALA A 18 1.23 -2.40 -18.70
N ARG A 19 2.10 -2.96 -19.56
CA ARG A 19 1.74 -3.89 -20.64
C ARG A 19 1.17 -5.22 -20.12
N HIS A 20 1.33 -5.54 -18.83
CA HIS A 20 0.66 -6.71 -18.22
C HIS A 20 -0.80 -6.45 -17.81
N CYS A 21 -1.24 -5.19 -17.77
CA CYS A 21 -2.59 -4.82 -17.32
C CYS A 21 -3.45 -4.13 -18.38
N SER A 22 -2.91 -3.82 -19.54
CA SER A 22 -3.71 -3.34 -20.68
C SER A 22 -3.12 -3.90 -21.98
N SER A 23 -3.98 -4.22 -22.94
CA SER A 23 -3.58 -4.65 -24.29
C SER A 23 -3.02 -3.51 -25.14
N GLU A 24 -2.85 -2.30 -24.60
CA GLU A 24 -2.36 -1.13 -25.33
C GLU A 24 -1.11 -0.50 -24.68
N SER A 25 -0.19 -0.06 -25.53
CA SER A 25 1.18 0.31 -25.16
C SER A 25 1.26 1.76 -24.70
N ILE A 26 1.51 2.01 -23.41
CA ILE A 26 1.99 3.32 -22.92
C ILE A 26 3.47 3.17 -22.56
N MET A 27 4.33 3.85 -23.33
CA MET A 27 5.79 3.80 -23.17
C MET A 27 6.21 4.63 -21.94
N PHE A 28 6.61 3.97 -20.85
CA PHE A 28 7.36 4.62 -19.77
C PHE A 28 8.86 4.40 -19.99
N SER A 29 9.62 5.49 -20.17
CA SER A 29 11.07 5.42 -20.31
C SER A 29 11.72 5.36 -18.93
N MET A 30 12.07 4.16 -18.48
CA MET A 30 13.18 3.96 -17.55
C MET A 30 14.12 2.91 -18.14
N VAL A 31 15.42 3.18 -18.05
CA VAL A 31 16.48 2.30 -18.56
C VAL A 31 16.46 0.99 -17.77
N ALA A 32 15.75 -0.01 -18.28
CA ALA A 32 15.88 -1.38 -17.84
C ALA A 32 17.18 -1.94 -18.45
N THR A 33 18.29 -1.87 -17.70
CA THR A 33 19.46 -2.71 -17.98
C THR A 33 19.04 -4.16 -17.75
N THR A 34 18.83 -4.87 -18.86
CA THR A 34 18.80 -6.32 -19.07
C THR A 34 18.62 -7.23 -17.85
N ALA A 35 17.58 -8.07 -17.95
CA ALA A 35 17.31 -9.33 -17.23
C ALA A 35 16.45 -9.25 -15.96
N ALA A 36 15.14 -9.45 -16.14
CA ALA A 36 14.43 -10.53 -15.46
C ALA A 36 13.07 -10.80 -16.13
N ARG A 37 12.93 -11.95 -16.81
CA ARG A 37 11.63 -12.61 -16.92
C ARG A 37 11.32 -13.19 -15.55
N ALA A 38 10.68 -12.42 -14.68
CA ALA A 38 10.00 -12.97 -13.51
C ALA A 38 8.50 -13.03 -13.85
N SER A 39 7.93 -14.23 -13.91
CA SER A 39 6.50 -14.47 -14.11
C SER A 39 5.68 -14.11 -12.85
N ALA A 40 5.91 -12.94 -12.26
CA ALA A 40 5.00 -12.41 -11.27
C ALA A 40 3.79 -11.87 -12.04
N THR A 41 2.63 -12.52 -11.89
CA THR A 41 1.38 -11.99 -12.43
C THR A 41 1.05 -10.70 -11.69
N CYS A 42 1.41 -9.54 -12.26
CA CYS A 42 1.04 -8.23 -11.73
C CYS A 42 -0.49 -8.16 -11.61
N ARG A 43 -1.02 -7.76 -10.45
CA ARG A 43 -2.42 -7.33 -10.34
C ARG A 43 -2.45 -5.83 -10.42
N CYS A 44 -3.31 -5.28 -11.28
CA CYS A 44 -3.49 -3.84 -11.34
C CYS A 44 -4.77 -3.39 -10.66
N VAL A 45 -4.73 -2.17 -10.15
CA VAL A 45 -5.86 -1.51 -9.51
C VAL A 45 -6.03 -0.12 -10.12
N SER A 46 -7.22 0.22 -10.60
CA SER A 46 -7.60 1.56 -11.05
C SER A 46 -8.92 1.95 -10.38
N ALA A 47 -8.91 3.04 -9.62
CA ALA A 47 -10.04 3.44 -8.77
C ALA A 47 -11.34 3.68 -9.57
N ASP A 48 -11.21 4.16 -10.81
CA ASP A 48 -12.31 4.44 -11.73
C ASP A 48 -12.66 3.27 -12.66
N GLY A 49 -11.91 2.16 -12.57
CA GLY A 49 -12.07 0.99 -13.45
C GLY A 49 -11.77 1.29 -14.91
N SER A 50 -11.03 2.36 -15.22
CA SER A 50 -10.70 2.75 -16.60
C SER A 50 -9.74 1.79 -17.30
N VAL A 51 -9.09 0.90 -16.55
CA VAL A 51 -8.13 -0.07 -17.07
C VAL A 51 -8.78 -1.46 -17.11
N ASP A 52 -8.94 -1.99 -18.31
CA ASP A 52 -9.54 -3.31 -18.54
C ASP A 52 -8.82 -4.42 -17.75
N GLY A 53 -9.59 -5.22 -17.00
CA GLY A 53 -9.05 -6.32 -16.19
C GLY A 53 -8.34 -5.89 -14.90
N SER A 54 -8.38 -4.60 -14.55
CA SER A 54 -7.95 -4.13 -13.23
C SER A 54 -9.03 -4.35 -12.16
N TYR A 55 -8.60 -4.42 -10.91
CA TYR A 55 -9.48 -4.29 -9.76
C TYR A 55 -9.78 -2.81 -9.50
N THR A 56 -10.89 -2.51 -8.81
CA THR A 56 -11.22 -1.13 -8.42
C THR A 56 -10.74 -0.76 -7.02
N SER A 57 -10.28 -1.74 -6.24
CA SER A 57 -9.77 -1.55 -4.88
C SER A 57 -8.51 -2.38 -4.60
N LEU A 58 -7.67 -1.91 -3.67
CA LEU A 58 -6.54 -2.68 -3.17
C LEU A 58 -7.04 -3.92 -2.40
N THR A 59 -8.16 -3.79 -1.69
CA THR A 59 -8.80 -4.92 -0.97
C THR A 59 -9.12 -6.09 -1.91
N ASP A 60 -9.74 -5.84 -3.06
CA ASP A 60 -10.08 -6.91 -4.02
C ASP A 60 -8.83 -7.51 -4.67
N ALA A 61 -7.83 -6.67 -4.99
CA ALA A 61 -6.57 -7.15 -5.52
C ALA A 61 -5.83 -8.06 -4.53
N LEU A 62 -5.79 -7.69 -3.25
CA LEU A 62 -5.21 -8.51 -2.18
C LEU A 62 -5.97 -9.83 -1.98
N ALA A 63 -7.31 -9.79 -2.03
CA ALA A 63 -8.15 -10.97 -1.92
C ALA A 63 -7.94 -11.97 -3.07
N SER A 64 -7.52 -11.48 -4.25
CA SER A 64 -7.22 -12.32 -5.42
C SER A 64 -5.88 -13.08 -5.35
N LEU A 65 -5.01 -12.73 -4.41
CA LEU A 65 -3.67 -13.30 -4.33
C LEU A 65 -3.72 -14.75 -3.85
N PRO A 66 -2.88 -15.66 -4.41
CA PRO A 66 -2.82 -17.02 -3.94
C PRO A 66 -2.28 -17.10 -2.50
N SER A 67 -2.85 -18.01 -1.72
CA SER A 67 -2.41 -18.33 -0.36
C SER A 67 -1.18 -19.26 -0.37
N ASP A 68 -0.07 -18.77 -0.92
CA ASP A 68 1.20 -19.50 -1.05
C ASP A 68 2.41 -18.61 -0.69
N SER A 69 3.62 -19.17 -0.84
CA SER A 69 4.88 -18.49 -0.54
C SER A 69 5.47 -17.68 -1.71
N SER A 70 4.79 -17.60 -2.85
CA SER A 70 5.29 -16.89 -4.04
C SER A 70 5.41 -15.38 -3.79
N THR A 71 6.24 -14.66 -4.56
CA THR A 71 6.21 -13.18 -4.52
C THR A 71 5.03 -12.69 -5.37
N GLN A 72 4.21 -11.82 -4.79
CA GLN A 72 3.08 -11.18 -5.48
C GLN A 72 3.31 -9.68 -5.59
N VAL A 73 2.89 -9.09 -6.69
CA VAL A 73 3.03 -7.65 -6.95
C VAL A 73 1.68 -7.06 -7.35
N ILE A 74 1.30 -5.98 -6.68
CA ILE A 74 0.13 -5.17 -6.97
C ILE A 74 0.62 -3.79 -7.44
N PHE A 75 0.12 -3.34 -8.58
CA PHE A 75 0.34 -2.00 -9.09
C PHE A 75 -0.95 -1.18 -9.00
N MET A 76 -0.87 0.03 -8.48
CA MET A 76 -2.01 0.93 -8.34
C MET A 76 -1.82 2.13 -9.28
N TYR A 77 -2.76 2.33 -10.19
CA TYR A 77 -2.82 3.52 -11.03
C TYR A 77 -3.16 4.75 -10.18
N ALA A 78 -2.80 5.94 -10.69
CA ALA A 78 -3.14 7.22 -10.08
C ALA A 78 -4.63 7.28 -9.72
N GLY A 79 -4.94 7.81 -8.54
CA GLY A 79 -6.31 7.90 -8.06
C GLY A 79 -6.43 7.92 -6.55
N THR A 80 -7.65 8.15 -6.09
CA THR A 80 -8.03 8.11 -4.68
C THR A 80 -8.89 6.88 -4.42
N TYR A 81 -8.39 6.00 -3.56
CA TYR A 81 -9.01 4.75 -3.16
C TYR A 81 -9.62 4.95 -1.76
N ASN A 82 -10.94 5.02 -1.69
CA ASN A 82 -11.69 5.25 -0.45
C ASN A 82 -11.99 3.91 0.23
N GLU A 83 -11.03 3.39 0.99
CA GLU A 83 -11.13 2.09 1.64
C GLU A 83 -10.35 2.03 2.97
N GLN A 84 -10.89 1.29 3.94
CA GLN A 84 -10.11 0.75 5.05
C GLN A 84 -9.64 -0.65 4.64
N VAL A 85 -8.35 -0.80 4.35
CA VAL A 85 -7.80 -2.05 3.82
C VAL A 85 -7.71 -3.08 4.94
N PRO A 86 -8.24 -4.30 4.76
CA PRO A 86 -8.05 -5.38 5.71
C PRO A 86 -6.56 -5.63 5.99
N SER A 87 -6.24 -6.16 7.17
CA SER A 87 -4.84 -6.43 7.54
C SER A 87 -4.14 -7.27 6.48
N ILE A 88 -3.09 -6.71 5.89
CA ILE A 88 -2.31 -7.36 4.85
C ILE A 88 -1.53 -8.49 5.52
N SER A 89 -2.03 -9.71 5.37
CA SER A 89 -1.45 -10.90 5.96
C SER A 89 -1.39 -12.06 4.98
N ARG A 90 -0.18 -12.34 4.51
CA ARG A 90 0.11 -13.46 3.60
C ARG A 90 1.39 -14.15 4.04
N SER A 91 1.55 -15.43 3.71
CA SER A 91 2.76 -16.19 4.00
C SER A 91 3.91 -15.84 3.05
N GLY A 92 3.59 -15.61 1.77
CA GLY A 92 4.54 -15.12 0.77
C GLY A 92 4.73 -13.59 0.77
N PRO A 93 5.80 -13.07 0.14
CA PRO A 93 6.04 -11.64 0.01
C PRO A 93 4.96 -10.92 -0.83
N VAL A 94 4.57 -9.72 -0.43
CA VAL A 94 3.67 -8.84 -1.19
C VAL A 94 4.36 -7.50 -1.41
N MET A 95 4.39 -7.05 -2.66
CA MET A 95 4.80 -5.70 -3.03
C MET A 95 3.61 -4.92 -3.58
N ILE A 96 3.40 -3.71 -3.07
CA ILE A 96 2.34 -2.80 -3.52
C ILE A 96 3.01 -1.52 -4.01
N ILE A 97 2.77 -1.16 -5.26
CA ILE A 97 3.45 -0.05 -5.93
C ILE A 97 2.41 0.94 -6.43
N GLY A 98 2.41 2.15 -5.89
CA GLY A 98 1.63 3.26 -6.41
C GLY A 98 2.32 3.93 -7.60
N TYR A 99 1.52 4.37 -8.57
CA TYR A 99 1.99 5.19 -9.67
C TYR A 99 2.62 6.50 -9.18
N THR A 100 3.76 6.83 -9.76
CA THR A 100 4.50 8.08 -9.55
C THR A 100 5.24 8.45 -10.83
N GLU A 101 5.43 9.74 -11.07
CA GLU A 101 6.27 10.25 -12.17
C GLU A 101 7.78 10.19 -11.85
N SER A 102 8.13 9.88 -10.60
CA SER A 102 9.52 9.74 -10.15
C SER A 102 9.96 8.26 -10.16
N ALA A 103 11.26 8.01 -10.00
CA ALA A 103 11.72 6.64 -9.80
C ALA A 103 11.12 6.05 -8.50
N PRO A 104 10.56 4.81 -8.52
CA PRO A 104 9.89 4.25 -7.35
C PRO A 104 10.75 4.26 -6.08
N GLY A 105 10.15 4.65 -4.97
CA GLY A 105 10.74 4.74 -3.65
C GLY A 105 11.72 5.89 -3.44
N LYS A 106 11.89 6.81 -4.40
CA LYS A 106 12.86 7.92 -4.29
C LYS A 106 12.32 9.15 -3.56
N THR A 107 11.07 9.51 -3.78
CA THR A 107 10.42 10.64 -3.12
C THR A 107 8.94 10.36 -2.94
N TYR A 108 8.35 10.90 -1.87
CA TYR A 108 6.90 10.88 -1.65
C TYR A 108 6.19 12.06 -2.34
N THR A 109 6.92 13.11 -2.72
CA THR A 109 6.33 14.35 -3.26
C THR A 109 5.72 14.21 -4.64
N ALA A 110 5.95 13.08 -5.32
CA ALA A 110 5.44 12.78 -6.66
C ALA A 110 4.47 11.58 -6.63
N ASN A 111 3.93 11.22 -5.46
CA ASN A 111 2.91 10.20 -5.34
C ASN A 111 1.62 10.66 -6.03
N GLN A 112 0.94 9.74 -6.71
CA GLN A 112 -0.37 10.01 -7.32
C GLN A 112 -1.45 9.01 -6.87
N VAL A 113 -1.10 8.15 -5.92
CA VAL A 113 -2.00 7.16 -5.34
C VAL A 113 -2.27 7.53 -3.89
N ILE A 114 -3.54 7.75 -3.58
CA ILE A 114 -4.01 8.03 -2.23
C ILE A 114 -4.91 6.88 -1.79
N ILE A 115 -4.60 6.24 -0.67
CA ILE A 115 -5.53 5.34 0.02
C ILE A 115 -6.05 6.08 1.24
N THR A 116 -7.36 6.24 1.33
CA THR A 116 -7.97 7.05 2.39
C THR A 116 -9.24 6.46 2.96
N GLN A 117 -9.49 6.80 4.22
CA GLN A 117 -10.72 6.53 4.95
C GLN A 117 -10.84 7.52 6.10
N ALA A 118 -12.01 7.57 6.74
CA ALA A 118 -12.28 8.42 7.90
C ALA A 118 -12.79 7.55 9.05
N LYS A 119 -11.90 7.25 10.01
CA LYS A 119 -12.26 6.50 11.21
C LYS A 119 -11.37 6.90 12.37
N GLY A 120 -11.97 7.16 13.52
CA GLY A 120 -11.23 7.36 14.74
C GLY A 120 -11.91 6.75 15.95
N LEU A 121 -11.22 6.86 17.09
CA LEU A 121 -11.64 6.27 18.35
C LEU A 121 -11.29 7.20 19.50
N SER A 122 -12.25 7.49 20.38
CA SER A 122 -11.94 8.20 21.62
C SER A 122 -11.13 7.30 22.54
N VAL A 123 -10.06 7.83 23.13
CA VAL A 123 -9.21 7.10 24.10
C VAL A 123 -9.35 7.65 25.52
N SER A 124 -10.33 8.52 25.76
CA SER A 124 -10.60 9.11 27.07
C SER A 124 -12.11 9.21 27.35
N PRO A 125 -12.70 8.21 28.05
CA PRO A 125 -12.13 6.91 28.38
C PRO A 125 -12.03 6.00 27.15
N PRO A 126 -11.11 5.02 27.12
CA PRO A 126 -11.04 4.07 26.02
C PRO A 126 -12.26 3.13 26.04
N PRO A 127 -12.90 2.89 24.88
CA PRO A 127 -14.00 1.93 24.80
C PRO A 127 -13.51 0.51 25.07
N VAL A 128 -14.29 -0.23 25.86
CA VAL A 128 -13.95 -1.60 26.27
C VAL A 128 -13.97 -2.53 25.06
N GLY A 129 -12.90 -3.30 24.87
CA GLY A 129 -12.78 -4.28 23.78
C GLY A 129 -12.33 -3.70 22.44
N HIS A 130 -12.00 -2.41 22.40
CA HIS A 130 -11.53 -1.70 21.21
C HIS A 130 -10.05 -1.34 21.35
N SER A 131 -9.38 -1.10 20.21
CA SER A 131 -7.96 -0.72 20.19
C SER A 131 -7.66 0.29 19.09
N ASN A 132 -6.63 1.12 19.28
CA ASN A 132 -6.26 2.17 18.33
C ASN A 132 -6.03 1.61 16.91
N ALA A 133 -5.47 0.39 16.81
CA ALA A 133 -5.19 -0.32 15.57
C ALA A 133 -6.42 -0.45 14.64
N GLU A 134 -7.63 -0.48 15.19
CA GLU A 134 -8.86 -0.61 14.39
C GLU A 134 -9.19 0.65 13.57
N THR A 135 -8.54 1.78 13.88
CA THR A 135 -8.71 3.05 13.15
C THR A 135 -7.78 3.18 11.95
N ALA A 136 -6.85 2.23 11.76
CA ALA A 136 -5.84 2.32 10.71
C ALA A 136 -6.43 2.21 9.29
N THR A 137 -6.01 3.10 8.38
CA THR A 137 -6.31 2.98 6.94
C THR A 137 -5.65 1.75 6.33
N ILE A 138 -4.37 1.54 6.68
CA ILE A 138 -3.58 0.35 6.30
C ILE A 138 -3.13 -0.37 7.56
N ALA A 139 -3.36 -1.68 7.61
CA ALA A 139 -2.80 -2.54 8.64
C ALA A 139 -1.97 -3.66 8.02
N THR A 140 -0.91 -4.07 8.70
CA THR A 140 -0.14 -5.26 8.34
C THR A 140 -0.21 -6.30 9.44
N GLY A 141 -0.14 -7.57 9.06
CA GLY A 141 -0.12 -8.67 10.01
C GLY A 141 0.53 -9.92 9.43
N GLY A 142 0.96 -10.85 10.29
CA GLY A 142 1.49 -12.15 9.86
C GLY A 142 3.00 -12.17 9.59
N THR A 143 3.43 -13.14 8.77
CA THR A 143 4.84 -13.54 8.63
C THR A 143 5.47 -13.22 7.26
N GLY A 144 4.66 -12.80 6.29
CA GLY A 144 5.12 -12.39 4.96
C GLY A 144 5.86 -11.05 4.97
N LYS A 145 6.81 -10.90 4.05
CA LYS A 145 7.53 -9.64 3.83
C LYS A 145 6.63 -8.69 3.06
N ILE A 146 6.49 -7.45 3.49
CA ILE A 146 5.62 -6.46 2.84
C ILE A 146 6.47 -5.28 2.42
N ALA A 147 6.31 -4.82 1.18
CA ALA A 147 6.88 -3.57 0.72
C ALA A 147 5.82 -2.70 0.05
N MET A 148 5.72 -1.44 0.45
CA MET A 148 4.86 -0.43 -0.15
C MET A 148 5.70 0.72 -0.73
N TYR A 149 5.34 1.16 -1.93
CA TYR A 149 6.03 2.21 -2.67
C TYR A 149 5.07 3.30 -3.11
N ASN A 150 5.45 4.56 -2.91
CA ASN A 150 4.81 5.73 -3.55
C ASN A 150 3.29 5.85 -3.38
N ILE A 151 2.81 5.57 -2.17
CA ILE A 151 1.40 5.70 -1.81
C ILE A 151 1.27 6.67 -0.64
N ASP A 152 0.31 7.57 -0.74
CA ASP A 152 -0.13 8.40 0.37
C ASP A 152 -1.22 7.65 1.13
N ILE A 153 -0.97 7.37 2.40
CA ILE A 153 -1.87 6.64 3.30
C ILE A 153 -2.48 7.67 4.25
N ILE A 154 -3.78 7.90 4.14
CA ILE A 154 -4.46 9.00 4.81
C ILE A 154 -5.58 8.46 5.68
N ASN A 155 -5.62 8.84 6.95
CA ASN A 155 -6.83 8.85 7.74
C ASN A 155 -7.32 10.29 7.82
N SER A 156 -8.43 10.59 7.14
CA SER A 156 -8.92 11.96 7.00
C SER A 156 -9.74 12.43 8.20
N GLU A 157 -9.97 11.55 9.18
CA GLU A 157 -10.73 11.88 10.38
C GLU A 157 -9.95 12.83 11.28
N ASN A 158 -10.64 13.82 11.83
CA ASN A 158 -10.11 14.76 12.83
C ASN A 158 -8.78 15.47 12.44
N LEU A 159 -8.48 15.66 11.15
CA LEU A 159 -7.23 16.31 10.71
C LEU A 159 -7.07 17.77 11.17
N ASP A 160 -8.17 18.44 11.51
CA ASP A 160 -8.19 19.78 12.09
C ASP A 160 -7.89 19.81 13.60
N GLY A 161 -7.85 18.64 14.24
CA GLY A 161 -7.63 18.48 15.66
C GLY A 161 -8.76 18.98 16.56
N ALA A 162 -9.98 19.10 16.03
CA ALA A 162 -11.13 19.59 16.78
C ALA A 162 -11.52 18.68 17.96
N THR A 163 -11.29 17.37 17.84
CA THR A 163 -11.60 16.37 18.87
C THR A 163 -10.33 15.95 19.60
N ALA A 164 -10.22 16.31 20.88
CA ALA A 164 -9.10 15.87 21.74
C ALA A 164 -9.22 14.38 22.11
N ASN A 165 -8.08 13.72 22.36
CA ASN A 165 -8.00 12.31 22.76
C ASN A 165 -8.71 11.36 21.77
N TYR A 166 -8.46 11.56 20.47
CA TYR A 166 -9.14 10.86 19.40
C TYR A 166 -8.14 10.34 18.36
N VAL A 167 -7.88 9.03 18.40
CA VAL A 167 -6.86 8.37 17.57
C VAL A 167 -7.37 8.12 16.16
N THR A 168 -6.52 8.38 15.17
CA THR A 168 -6.83 8.34 13.73
C THR A 168 -5.61 7.84 12.98
N LEU A 169 -5.35 6.54 13.09
CA LEU A 169 -4.16 5.91 12.51
C LEU A 169 -4.25 5.96 10.98
N ALA A 170 -3.18 6.43 10.32
CA ALA A 170 -2.96 6.14 8.91
C ALA A 170 -2.49 4.69 8.74
N ALA A 171 -1.59 4.23 9.61
CA ALA A 171 -1.00 2.91 9.51
C ALA A 171 -0.83 2.21 10.88
N SER A 172 -1.13 0.92 10.91
CA SER A 172 -0.86 0.01 12.04
C SER A 172 0.02 -1.15 11.59
N ILE A 173 1.30 -1.09 11.93
CA ILE A 173 2.35 -1.95 11.38
C ILE A 173 2.79 -2.99 12.42
N TYR A 174 2.33 -4.22 12.21
CA TYR A 174 2.80 -5.41 12.93
C TYR A 174 3.36 -6.43 11.96
N GLY A 175 4.38 -7.16 12.41
CA GLY A 175 5.04 -8.23 11.65
C GLY A 175 6.53 -7.98 11.44
N ASN A 176 7.17 -8.83 10.63
CA ASN A 176 8.60 -8.78 10.37
C ASN A 176 8.90 -8.41 8.92
N LYS A 177 9.94 -7.58 8.72
CA LYS A 177 10.47 -7.20 7.40
C LYS A 177 9.44 -6.46 6.53
N ILE A 178 8.89 -5.41 7.11
CA ILE A 178 7.95 -4.49 6.46
C ILE A 178 8.70 -3.21 6.06
N GLY A 179 8.48 -2.74 4.84
CA GLY A 179 9.14 -1.55 4.30
C GLY A 179 8.16 -0.62 3.60
N PHE A 180 8.32 0.67 3.84
CA PHE A 180 7.62 1.75 3.13
C PHE A 180 8.66 2.64 2.48
N TYR A 181 8.52 2.92 1.18
CA TYR A 181 9.53 3.63 0.40
C TYR A 181 8.85 4.73 -0.42
N GLY A 182 9.17 5.99 -0.12
CA GLY A 182 8.49 7.12 -0.76
C GLY A 182 6.99 7.19 -0.45
N CYS A 183 6.52 6.59 0.64
CA CYS A 183 5.14 6.75 1.09
C CYS A 183 5.00 7.99 1.98
N SER A 184 3.79 8.55 2.02
CA SER A 184 3.37 9.52 3.05
C SER A 184 2.34 8.88 3.96
N MET A 185 2.34 9.24 5.24
CA MET A 185 1.36 8.78 6.23
C MET A 185 0.79 10.00 6.93
N ILE A 186 -0.52 10.21 6.81
CA ILE A 186 -1.21 11.42 7.26
C ILE A 186 -2.39 11.02 8.12
N GLY A 187 -2.44 11.53 9.34
CA GLY A 187 -3.53 11.36 10.29
C GLY A 187 -3.40 12.43 11.37
N TRP A 188 -4.15 12.29 12.45
CA TRP A 188 -3.97 13.10 13.65
C TRP A 188 -3.30 12.26 14.75
N GLN A 189 -4.01 11.95 15.85
CA GLN A 189 -3.39 11.27 16.97
C GLN A 189 -3.06 9.83 16.60
N ASP A 190 -1.86 9.39 16.97
CA ASP A 190 -1.32 8.06 16.69
C ASP A 190 -1.22 7.73 15.19
N THR A 191 -0.93 8.70 14.32
CA THR A 191 -0.85 8.52 12.84
C THR A 191 -0.15 7.23 12.39
N LEU A 192 0.96 6.84 13.04
CA LEU A 192 1.68 5.60 12.78
C LEU A 192 1.86 4.82 14.08
N LEU A 193 1.26 3.62 14.13
CA LEU A 193 1.45 2.66 15.21
C LEU A 193 2.35 1.52 14.73
N THR A 194 3.39 1.18 15.50
CA THR A 194 4.31 0.06 15.21
C THR A 194 4.49 -0.82 16.43
N GLY A 195 4.50 -2.15 16.26
CA GLY A 195 4.76 -3.08 17.37
C GLY A 195 5.27 -4.45 16.96
#